data_AF-A0A7V8YFF3-F1
#
_entry.id   AF-A0A7V8YFF3-F1
#
_cell.length_a   1.000
_cell.length_b   1.000
_cell.length_c   1.000
_cell.angle_alpha   90.00
_cell.angle_beta   90.00
_cell.angle_gamma   90.00
#
_symmetry.space_group_name_H-M   'P 1'
#
loop_
_entity.id
_entity.type
_entity.pdbx_description
1 polymer ?
#
loop_
_entity_poly.entity_id
_entity_poly.type
_entity_poly.pdbx_seq_one_letter_code
_entity_poly.pdbx_strand_id
1 'polypeptide(L)'
;QAIKNPGTRQTRTVKTLDARARIALTGTPVENRLEELWSLFRFCLPGLLGSEEAFRERFVRPIENGDDKARRALRSRVRPYVLRRLKQQVEKDLPLLTEMVVRCEMAPEQRRIYDTVRLTARRDVLAAISERGVRGATFQVLEALLRMRQACCDPALLPGEIGDGAASAKLDRMEELLVELVCDDHKALVFSQWTSLLDLVEPRLQKLGIQYVRLDGSTRDRGAVIAAFQSPTGPPVFLLSLKAGGTGLNLTAADYVLLLDPWWNPAVERQATDRAHRIGQTRPVVSLRLIAEHTVEERILELQAAKRELADAALGEEGGFVKALTGDELRSLFESA
;
A
#
# COMPACT_ATOMS: atom_id res chain seq x y z
N GLN A 1 9.42 -4.36 12.04
CA GLN A 1 9.24 -3.19 11.16
C GLN A 1 10.30 -2.11 11.41
N ALA A 2 10.41 -1.55 12.62
CA ALA A 2 11.32 -0.43 12.92
C ALA A 2 12.85 -0.68 12.80
N ILE A 3 13.29 -1.95 12.75
CA ILE A 3 14.72 -2.32 12.72
C ILE A 3 15.18 -2.88 11.36
N LYS A 4 14.38 -2.70 10.30
CA LYS A 4 14.62 -3.29 8.98
C LYS A 4 15.81 -2.67 8.25
N ASN A 5 15.99 -1.35 8.35
CA ASN A 5 17.12 -0.67 7.76
C ASN A 5 18.34 -0.69 8.73
N PRO A 6 19.45 -1.38 8.41
CA PRO A 6 20.60 -1.49 9.29
C PRO A 6 21.36 -0.17 9.50
N GLY A 7 21.20 0.79 8.58
CA GLY A 7 21.85 2.09 8.65
C GLY A 7 21.23 3.07 9.63
N THR A 8 19.99 2.86 10.08
CA THR A 8 19.29 3.84 10.93
C THR A 8 19.83 3.83 12.36
N ARG A 9 19.83 5.01 12.99
CA ARG A 9 20.22 5.17 14.41
C ARG A 9 19.39 4.26 15.32
N GLN A 10 18.09 4.15 15.05
CA GLN A 10 17.19 3.28 15.80
C GLN A 10 17.64 1.80 15.75
N THR A 11 17.96 1.28 14.57
CA THR A 11 18.43 -0.11 14.43
C THR A 11 19.74 -0.35 15.15
N ARG A 12 20.68 0.59 15.07
CA ARG A 12 21.97 0.51 15.78
C ARG A 12 21.76 0.49 17.30
N THR A 13 20.94 1.40 17.83
CA THR A 13 20.63 1.47 19.27
C THR A 13 19.89 0.24 19.79
N VAL A 14 18.89 -0.27 19.06
CA VAL A 14 18.16 -1.47 19.51
C VAL A 14 19.09 -2.70 19.57
N LYS A 15 20.08 -2.78 18.68
CA LYS A 15 21.06 -3.88 18.66
C LYS A 15 22.09 -3.82 19.80
N THR A 16 22.25 -2.69 20.50
CA THR A 16 23.14 -2.59 21.67
C THR A 16 22.46 -3.01 22.97
N LEU A 17 21.15 -3.24 22.97
CA LEU A 17 20.42 -3.66 24.17
C LEU A 17 20.81 -5.10 24.56
N ASP A 18 21.21 -5.25 25.82
CA ASP A 18 21.45 -6.57 26.39
C ASP A 18 20.11 -7.25 26.69
N ALA A 19 19.95 -8.48 26.23
CA ALA A 19 18.72 -9.24 26.35
C ALA A 19 19.00 -10.74 26.29
N ARG A 20 18.43 -11.50 27.23
CA ARG A 20 18.52 -12.97 27.26
C ARG A 20 17.83 -13.65 26.07
N ALA A 21 16.75 -13.05 25.56
CA ALA A 21 16.00 -13.55 24.42
C ALA A 21 15.52 -12.39 23.56
N ARG A 22 15.51 -12.58 22.23
CA ARG A 22 15.10 -11.56 21.25
C ARG A 22 14.13 -12.16 20.25
N ILE A 23 12.92 -11.61 20.21
CA ILE A 23 11.86 -12.02 19.27
C ILE A 23 11.56 -10.84 18.35
N ALA A 24 11.60 -11.08 17.05
CA ALA A 24 11.17 -10.11 16.05
C ALA A 24 9.79 -10.50 15.52
N LEU A 25 8.81 -9.60 15.69
CA LEU A 25 7.47 -9.74 15.13
C LEU A 25 7.34 -8.90 13.86
N THR A 26 6.84 -9.51 12.78
CA THR A 26 6.67 -8.85 11.49
C THR A 26 5.62 -9.59 10.67
N GLY A 27 4.69 -8.84 10.06
CA GLY A 27 3.69 -9.41 9.14
C GLY A 27 4.32 -9.89 7.82
N THR A 28 5.41 -9.25 7.42
CA THR A 28 6.21 -9.53 6.22
C THR A 28 7.69 -9.60 6.63
N PRO A 29 8.28 -10.81 6.81
CA PRO A 29 9.66 -10.96 7.28
C PRO A 29 10.70 -10.47 6.28
N VAL A 30 10.38 -10.50 5.00
CA VAL A 30 11.01 -9.73 3.95
C VAL A 30 9.87 -8.92 3.35
N GLU A 31 9.93 -7.60 3.49
CA GLU A 31 8.93 -6.74 2.84
C GLU A 31 9.52 -6.22 1.54
N ASN A 32 10.79 -5.82 1.57
CA ASN A 32 11.33 -4.94 0.53
C ASN A 32 12.68 -5.38 -0.04
N ARG A 33 13.55 -5.90 0.83
CA ARG A 33 14.96 -6.16 0.53
C ARG A 33 15.46 -7.34 1.35
N LEU A 34 16.32 -8.19 0.76
CA LEU A 34 16.94 -9.29 1.49
C LEU A 34 17.81 -8.80 2.66
N GLU A 35 18.32 -7.58 2.60
CA GLU A 35 19.05 -6.95 3.70
C GLU A 35 18.18 -6.65 4.92
N GLU A 36 16.86 -6.54 4.77
CA GLU A 36 15.94 -6.44 5.92
C GLU A 36 15.94 -7.74 6.72
N LEU A 37 15.96 -8.89 6.02
CA LEU A 37 16.10 -10.19 6.64
C LEU A 37 17.41 -10.26 7.42
N TRP A 38 18.51 -9.81 6.82
CA TRP A 38 19.80 -9.75 7.50
C TRP A 38 19.74 -8.88 8.74
N SER A 39 19.10 -7.71 8.67
CA SER A 39 19.00 -6.82 9.84
C SER A 39 18.21 -7.44 10.99
N LEU A 40 17.09 -8.13 10.68
CA LEU A 40 16.29 -8.87 11.67
C LEU A 40 17.09 -10.00 12.31
N PHE A 41 17.79 -10.80 11.50
CA PHE A 41 18.63 -11.89 12.01
C PHE A 41 19.84 -11.40 12.78
N ARG A 42 20.44 -10.26 12.40
CA ARG A 42 21.53 -9.65 13.16
C ARG A 42 21.07 -9.21 14.55
N PHE A 43 19.79 -8.85 14.71
CA PHE A 43 19.20 -8.55 16.02
C PHE A 43 18.91 -9.83 16.80
N CYS A 44 18.15 -10.77 16.24
CA CYS A 44 17.72 -11.98 16.94
C CYS A 44 18.86 -12.98 17.21
N LEU A 45 19.74 -13.20 16.24
CA LEU A 45 20.81 -14.20 16.26
C LEU A 45 22.10 -13.62 15.65
N PRO A 46 22.82 -12.76 16.39
CA PRO A 46 24.05 -12.14 15.91
C PRO A 46 25.06 -13.20 15.46
N GLY A 47 25.50 -13.14 14.20
CA GLY A 47 26.53 -14.03 13.64
C GLY A 47 26.02 -15.09 12.67
N LEU A 48 24.72 -15.46 12.72
CA LEU A 48 24.16 -16.52 11.85
C LEU A 48 24.40 -16.26 10.36
N LEU A 49 24.28 -15.01 9.93
CA LEU A 49 24.41 -14.58 8.54
C LEU A 49 25.71 -13.82 8.24
N GLY A 50 26.65 -13.76 9.18
CA GLY A 50 27.91 -13.04 9.02
C GLY A 50 27.78 -11.51 8.98
N SER A 51 28.78 -10.84 8.40
CA SER A 51 28.76 -9.39 8.15
C SER A 51 27.78 -9.03 7.03
N GLU A 52 27.40 -7.75 6.95
CA GLU A 52 26.50 -7.26 5.90
C GLU A 52 27.10 -7.47 4.50
N GLU A 53 28.40 -7.21 4.36
CA GLU A 53 29.14 -7.37 3.11
C GLU A 53 29.17 -8.84 2.67
N ALA A 54 29.53 -9.75 3.60
CA ALA A 54 29.55 -11.18 3.31
C ALA A 54 28.15 -11.71 2.94
N PHE A 55 27.10 -11.20 3.60
CA PHE A 55 25.73 -11.53 3.25
C PHE A 55 25.35 -11.03 1.85
N ARG A 56 25.76 -9.81 1.49
CA ARG A 56 25.48 -9.22 0.18
C ARG A 56 26.14 -10.00 -0.95
N GLU A 57 27.42 -10.34 -0.80
CA GLU A 57 28.14 -11.14 -1.81
C GLU A 57 27.62 -12.57 -1.94
N ARG A 58 27.29 -13.20 -0.79
CA ARG A 58 26.93 -14.62 -0.77
C ARG A 58 25.48 -14.89 -1.15
N PHE A 59 24.58 -13.97 -0.85
CA PHE A 59 23.15 -14.20 -1.01
C PHE A 59 22.47 -13.12 -1.85
N VAL A 60 22.65 -11.83 -1.54
CA VAL A 60 21.90 -10.76 -2.22
C VAL A 60 22.21 -10.73 -3.71
N ARG A 61 23.48 -10.52 -4.09
CA ARG A 61 23.87 -10.43 -5.51
C ARG A 61 23.55 -11.69 -6.31
N PRO A 62 23.85 -12.92 -5.82
CA PRO A 62 23.49 -14.13 -6.55
C PRO A 62 21.97 -14.29 -6.73
N ILE A 63 21.17 -13.99 -5.71
CA ILE A 63 19.71 -14.12 -5.79
C ILE A 63 19.12 -13.08 -6.75
N GLU A 64 19.60 -11.84 -6.73
CA GLU A 64 19.20 -10.79 -7.68
C GLU A 64 19.55 -11.17 -9.13
N ASN A 65 20.63 -11.92 -9.33
CA ASN A 65 21.04 -12.46 -10.62
C ASN A 65 20.34 -13.78 -11.00
N GLY A 66 19.34 -14.24 -10.21
CA GLY A 66 18.53 -15.42 -10.51
C GLY A 66 19.11 -16.75 -10.02
N ASP A 67 20.09 -16.77 -9.11
CA ASP A 67 20.65 -18.01 -8.56
C ASP A 67 19.71 -18.65 -7.51
N ASP A 68 18.96 -19.65 -7.95
CA ASP A 68 18.04 -20.39 -7.07
C ASP A 68 18.78 -21.29 -6.05
N LYS A 69 20.05 -21.65 -6.27
CA LYS A 69 20.85 -22.37 -5.25
C LYS A 69 21.15 -21.47 -4.06
N ALA A 70 21.55 -20.23 -4.31
CA ALA A 70 21.76 -19.23 -3.26
C ALA A 70 20.46 -18.97 -2.47
N ARG A 71 19.32 -18.87 -3.17
CA ARG A 71 17.99 -18.70 -2.56
C ARG A 71 17.62 -19.85 -1.62
N ARG A 72 17.78 -21.10 -2.09
CA ARG A 72 17.51 -22.30 -1.27
C ARG A 72 18.45 -22.41 -0.08
N ALA A 73 19.73 -22.10 -0.26
CA ALA A 73 20.72 -22.11 0.82
C ALA A 73 20.43 -21.05 1.90
N LEU A 74 19.97 -19.86 1.52
CA LEU A 74 19.52 -18.85 2.48
C LEU A 74 18.28 -19.35 3.23
N ARG A 75 17.27 -19.85 2.50
CA ARG A 75 16.02 -20.34 3.07
C ARG A 75 16.25 -21.46 4.10
N SER A 76 17.12 -22.44 3.79
CA SER A 76 17.41 -23.55 4.70
C SER A 76 18.08 -23.10 6.00
N ARG A 77 18.94 -22.07 5.95
CA ARG A 77 19.61 -21.50 7.13
C ARG A 77 18.67 -20.74 8.05
N VAL A 78 17.72 -19.98 7.48
CA VAL A 78 16.82 -19.14 8.27
C VAL A 78 15.58 -19.90 8.78
N ARG A 79 15.12 -20.91 8.05
CA ARG A 79 13.87 -21.65 8.32
C ARG A 79 13.73 -22.16 9.76
N PRO A 80 14.75 -22.72 10.43
CA PRO A 80 14.63 -23.20 11.81
C PRO A 80 14.25 -22.12 12.82
N TYR A 81 14.52 -20.86 12.49
CA TYR A 81 14.34 -19.70 13.38
C TYR A 81 13.15 -18.83 12.99
N VAL A 82 12.43 -19.19 11.92
CA VAL A 82 11.28 -18.44 11.41
C VAL A 82 10.03 -19.29 11.57
N LEU A 83 9.17 -18.87 12.49
CA LEU A 83 7.80 -19.37 12.56
C LEU A 83 6.90 -18.46 11.72
N ARG A 84 6.48 -18.95 10.55
CA ARG A 84 5.48 -18.28 9.70
C ARG A 84 4.24 -19.17 9.62
N ARG A 85 3.07 -18.59 9.89
CA ARG A 85 1.76 -19.22 9.74
C ARG A 85 0.89 -18.32 8.86
N LEU A 86 0.18 -18.90 7.91
CA LEU A 86 -0.85 -18.20 7.13
C LEU A 86 -2.17 -18.23 7.90
N LYS A 87 -3.02 -17.20 7.77
CA LYS A 87 -4.32 -17.16 8.46
C LYS A 87 -5.16 -18.43 8.24
N GLN A 88 -5.24 -18.88 6.98
CA GLN A 88 -5.92 -20.13 6.58
C GLN A 88 -5.35 -21.40 7.24
N GLN A 89 -4.09 -21.39 7.70
CA GLN A 89 -3.47 -22.53 8.37
C GLN A 89 -3.74 -22.56 9.87
N VAL A 90 -4.13 -21.43 10.47
CA VAL A 90 -4.34 -21.31 11.92
C VAL A 90 -5.82 -21.30 12.25
N GLU A 91 -6.64 -20.68 11.40
CA GLU A 91 -8.07 -20.52 11.65
C GLU A 91 -8.88 -20.97 10.44
N LYS A 92 -9.61 -22.07 10.63
CA LYS A 92 -10.48 -22.64 9.58
C LYS A 92 -11.87 -22.00 9.53
N ASP A 93 -12.21 -21.21 10.57
CA ASP A 93 -13.55 -20.63 10.77
C ASP A 93 -13.60 -19.13 10.45
N LEU A 94 -12.52 -18.56 9.88
CA LEU A 94 -12.51 -17.16 9.45
C LEU A 94 -13.43 -16.99 8.22
N PRO A 95 -14.37 -16.03 8.23
CA PRO A 95 -15.27 -15.82 7.10
C PRO A 95 -14.53 -15.56 5.78
N LEU A 96 -15.21 -15.81 4.66
CA LEU A 96 -14.63 -15.60 3.33
C LEU A 96 -14.17 -14.13 3.15
N LEU A 97 -13.02 -13.96 2.50
CA LEU A 97 -12.53 -12.67 2.03
C LEU A 97 -12.69 -12.63 0.50
N THR A 98 -13.46 -11.66 0.02
CA THR A 98 -13.65 -11.42 -1.42
C THR A 98 -12.95 -10.13 -1.81
N GLU A 99 -12.06 -10.19 -2.80
CA GLU A 99 -11.38 -9.01 -3.35
C GLU A 99 -11.95 -8.68 -4.73
N MET A 100 -12.40 -7.44 -4.93
CA MET A 100 -12.98 -6.97 -6.19
C MET A 100 -12.35 -5.66 -6.64
N VAL A 101 -12.20 -5.50 -7.94
CA VAL A 101 -11.80 -4.22 -8.56
C VAL A 101 -13.07 -3.52 -9.04
N VAL A 102 -13.30 -2.33 -8.51
CA VAL A 102 -14.37 -1.43 -8.97
C VAL A 102 -13.76 -0.45 -9.93
N ARG A 103 -14.20 -0.49 -11.19
CA ARG A 103 -13.74 0.44 -12.21
C ARG A 103 -14.56 1.74 -12.15
N CYS A 104 -13.87 2.86 -12.29
CA CYS A 104 -14.44 4.20 -12.23
C CYS A 104 -14.18 4.93 -13.55
N GLU A 105 -15.24 5.22 -14.29
CA GLU A 105 -15.15 5.97 -15.55
C GLU A 105 -15.06 7.48 -15.27
N MET A 106 -14.02 8.13 -15.78
CA MET A 106 -13.83 9.58 -15.60
C MET A 106 -14.84 10.37 -16.42
N ALA A 107 -15.47 11.36 -15.79
CA ALA A 107 -16.24 12.38 -16.50
C ALA A 107 -15.35 13.12 -17.53
N PRO A 108 -15.92 13.69 -18.61
CA PRO A 108 -15.15 14.34 -19.67
C PRO A 108 -14.21 15.45 -19.19
N GLU A 109 -14.61 16.20 -18.16
CA GLU A 109 -13.78 17.26 -17.56
C GLU A 109 -12.55 16.67 -16.83
N GLN A 110 -12.77 15.71 -15.93
CA GLN A 110 -11.69 15.00 -15.25
C GLN A 110 -10.74 14.33 -16.25
N ARG A 111 -11.28 13.72 -17.31
CA ARG A 111 -10.50 13.09 -18.39
C ARG A 111 -9.56 14.09 -19.06
N ARG A 112 -10.05 15.29 -19.42
CA ARG A 112 -9.24 16.33 -20.04
C ARG A 112 -8.07 16.75 -19.14
N ILE A 113 -8.34 16.97 -17.85
CA ILE A 113 -7.31 17.33 -16.87
C ILE A 113 -6.27 16.22 -16.77
N TYR A 114 -6.72 14.97 -16.63
CA TYR A 114 -5.84 13.81 -16.58
C TYR A 114 -4.96 13.69 -17.84
N ASP A 115 -5.54 13.85 -19.03
CA ASP A 115 -4.79 13.76 -20.28
C ASP A 115 -3.75 14.89 -20.41
N THR A 116 -4.07 16.11 -19.98
CA THR A 116 -3.10 17.21 -19.90
C THR A 116 -1.95 16.88 -18.96
N VAL A 117 -2.23 16.36 -17.77
CA VAL A 117 -1.20 15.93 -16.82
C VAL A 117 -0.35 14.82 -17.41
N ARG A 118 -0.96 13.80 -18.03
CA ARG A 118 -0.26 12.67 -18.67
C ARG A 118 0.66 13.12 -19.79
N LEU A 119 0.20 14.02 -20.66
CA LEU A 119 1.00 14.49 -21.80
C LEU A 119 2.20 15.32 -21.35
N THR A 120 2.01 16.20 -20.37
CA THR A 120 3.10 16.97 -19.76
C THR A 120 4.11 16.03 -19.09
N ALA A 121 3.62 15.10 -18.25
CA ALA A 121 4.43 14.07 -17.60
C ALA A 121 5.26 13.26 -18.61
N ARG A 122 4.62 12.80 -19.69
CA ARG A 122 5.29 12.03 -20.76
C ARG A 122 6.45 12.82 -21.36
N ARG A 123 6.22 14.09 -21.72
CA ARG A 123 7.24 14.96 -22.32
C ARG A 123 8.44 15.10 -21.38
N ASP A 124 8.18 15.43 -20.13
CA ASP A 124 9.23 15.73 -19.16
C ASP A 124 10.04 14.47 -18.78
N VAL A 125 9.38 13.33 -18.65
CA VAL A 125 10.02 12.02 -18.41
C VAL A 125 10.88 11.60 -19.61
N LEU A 126 10.38 11.69 -20.84
CA LEU A 126 11.14 11.33 -22.03
C LEU A 126 12.37 12.22 -22.24
N ALA A 127 12.24 13.52 -21.97
CA ALA A 127 13.38 14.45 -21.98
C ALA A 127 14.43 14.05 -20.92
N ALA A 128 14.01 13.78 -19.68
CA ALA A 128 14.91 13.37 -18.60
C ALA A 128 15.61 12.03 -18.89
N ILE A 129 14.90 11.05 -19.46
CA ILE A 129 15.48 9.76 -19.86
C ILE A 129 16.52 9.95 -20.97
N SER A 130 16.24 10.82 -21.94
CA SER A 130 17.17 11.07 -23.06
C SER A 130 18.45 11.75 -22.60
N GLU A 131 18.35 12.66 -21.61
CA GLU A 131 19.50 13.41 -21.10
C GLU A 131 20.34 12.62 -20.08
N ARG A 132 19.70 11.86 -19.17
CA ARG A 132 20.35 11.27 -17.98
C ARG A 132 20.23 9.76 -17.88
N GLY A 133 19.58 9.12 -18.86
CA GLY A 133 19.20 7.73 -18.81
C GLY A 133 18.10 7.43 -17.77
N VAL A 134 17.60 6.20 -17.79
CA VAL A 134 16.47 5.75 -16.95
C VAL A 134 16.74 5.94 -15.45
N ARG A 135 17.95 5.60 -14.99
CA ARG A 135 18.32 5.75 -13.56
C ARG A 135 18.43 7.21 -13.13
N GLY A 136 18.82 8.12 -14.03
CA GLY A 136 18.90 9.55 -13.74
C GLY A 136 17.55 10.25 -13.74
N ALA A 137 16.53 9.68 -14.40
CA ALA A 137 15.18 10.24 -14.52
C ALA A 137 14.19 9.74 -13.44
N THR A 138 14.65 8.92 -12.47
CA THR A 138 13.76 8.28 -11.48
C THR A 138 12.91 9.30 -10.70
N PHE A 139 13.46 10.46 -10.37
CA PHE A 139 12.73 11.50 -9.64
C PHE A 139 11.57 12.06 -10.47
N GLN A 140 11.81 12.41 -11.73
CA GLN A 140 10.81 12.91 -12.67
C GLN A 140 9.70 11.88 -12.92
N VAL A 141 10.07 10.60 -13.03
CA VAL A 141 9.10 9.51 -13.15
C VAL A 141 8.21 9.44 -11.90
N LEU A 142 8.78 9.47 -10.70
CA LEU A 142 8.01 9.41 -9.45
C LEU A 142 7.08 10.61 -9.30
N GLU A 143 7.55 11.81 -9.62
CA GLU A 143 6.73 13.01 -9.62
C GLU A 143 5.58 12.91 -10.62
N ALA A 144 5.87 12.48 -11.86
CA ALA A 144 4.87 12.29 -12.89
C ALA A 144 3.79 11.26 -12.48
N LEU A 145 4.20 10.11 -11.94
CA LEU A 145 3.28 9.09 -11.42
C LEU A 145 2.45 9.61 -10.25
N LEU A 146 3.05 10.39 -9.35
CA LEU A 146 2.34 11.05 -8.25
C LEU A 146 1.23 11.95 -8.79
N ARG A 147 1.54 12.84 -9.75
CA ARG A 147 0.55 13.77 -10.32
C ARG A 147 -0.57 13.05 -11.08
N MET A 148 -0.23 12.04 -11.88
CA MET A 148 -1.24 11.27 -12.61
C MET A 148 -2.18 10.53 -11.64
N ARG A 149 -1.65 9.92 -10.56
CA ARG A 149 -2.50 9.26 -9.57
C ARG A 149 -3.35 10.23 -8.76
N GLN A 150 -2.83 11.42 -8.45
CA GLN A 150 -3.62 12.50 -7.85
C GLN A 150 -4.82 12.82 -8.76
N ALA A 151 -4.59 13.07 -10.06
CA ALA A 151 -5.66 13.32 -11.03
C ALA A 151 -6.66 12.15 -11.17
N CYS A 152 -6.20 10.90 -11.00
CA CYS A 152 -7.08 9.73 -10.97
C CYS A 152 -8.02 9.72 -9.76
N CYS A 153 -7.52 10.12 -8.59
CA CYS A 153 -8.29 10.06 -7.36
C CYS A 153 -9.22 11.23 -7.22
N ASP A 154 -8.68 12.45 -7.37
CA ASP A 154 -9.47 13.67 -7.43
C ASP A 154 -8.61 14.81 -8.02
N PRO A 155 -9.07 15.52 -9.06
CA PRO A 155 -8.33 16.65 -9.65
C PRO A 155 -7.94 17.73 -8.64
N ALA A 156 -8.71 17.97 -7.57
CA ALA A 156 -8.39 18.96 -6.54
C ALA A 156 -7.13 18.60 -5.73
N LEU A 157 -6.59 17.38 -5.87
CA LEU A 157 -5.29 17.01 -5.31
C LEU A 157 -4.11 17.57 -6.10
N LEU A 158 -4.35 18.07 -7.32
CA LEU A 158 -3.32 18.69 -8.14
C LEU A 158 -2.96 20.08 -7.60
N PRO A 159 -1.70 20.51 -7.77
CA PRO A 159 -1.25 21.80 -7.26
C PRO A 159 -1.87 22.95 -8.06
N GLY A 160 -2.12 24.08 -7.41
CA GLY A 160 -2.52 25.32 -8.08
C GLY A 160 -3.98 25.40 -8.51
N GLU A 161 -4.89 24.77 -7.76
CA GLU A 161 -6.36 24.84 -7.95
C GLU A 161 -6.83 24.36 -9.35
N ILE A 162 -5.97 23.64 -10.08
CA ILE A 162 -6.20 23.20 -11.47
C ILE A 162 -7.45 22.33 -11.58
N GLY A 163 -7.77 21.58 -10.53
CA GLY A 163 -8.89 20.66 -10.49
C GLY A 163 -10.02 21.05 -9.54
N ASP A 164 -10.02 22.27 -9.02
CA ASP A 164 -11.04 22.72 -8.07
C ASP A 164 -12.42 22.75 -8.74
N GLY A 165 -13.38 22.06 -8.12
CA GLY A 165 -14.74 21.95 -8.64
C GLY A 165 -14.95 20.95 -9.77
N ALA A 166 -13.89 20.29 -10.25
CA ALA A 166 -14.01 19.23 -11.24
C ALA A 166 -14.68 17.97 -10.64
N ALA A 167 -15.37 17.21 -11.49
CA ALA A 167 -15.96 15.93 -11.10
C ALA A 167 -14.88 14.90 -10.71
N SER A 168 -15.26 13.94 -9.87
CA SER A 168 -14.33 12.95 -9.29
C SER A 168 -14.95 11.56 -9.32
N ALA A 169 -14.63 10.82 -10.38
CA ALA A 169 -15.25 9.51 -10.65
C ALA A 169 -15.12 8.51 -9.51
N LYS A 170 -13.99 8.53 -8.78
CA LYS A 170 -13.80 7.63 -7.63
C LYS A 170 -14.65 8.04 -6.44
N LEU A 171 -14.73 9.33 -6.14
CA LEU A 171 -15.54 9.80 -5.02
C LEU A 171 -17.02 9.63 -5.32
N ASP A 172 -17.45 9.89 -6.56
CA ASP A 172 -18.82 9.67 -7.00
C ASP A 172 -19.20 8.18 -6.87
N ARG A 173 -18.33 7.27 -7.35
CA ARG A 173 -18.56 5.82 -7.21
C ARG A 173 -18.51 5.35 -5.76
N MET A 174 -17.63 5.93 -4.93
CA MET A 174 -17.57 5.65 -3.50
C MET A 174 -18.87 6.07 -2.80
N GLU A 175 -19.45 7.22 -3.13
CA GLU A 175 -20.73 7.66 -2.56
C GLU A 175 -21.84 6.66 -2.85
N GLU A 176 -21.99 6.23 -4.10
CA GLU A 176 -22.98 5.22 -4.51
C GLU A 176 -22.82 3.93 -3.69
N LEU A 177 -21.59 3.42 -3.60
CA LEU A 177 -21.29 2.22 -2.82
C LEU A 177 -21.58 2.42 -1.33
N LEU A 178 -21.19 3.54 -0.75
CA LEU A 178 -21.39 3.78 0.68
C LEU A 178 -22.87 3.94 1.03
N VAL A 179 -23.67 4.55 0.17
CA VAL A 179 -25.13 4.64 0.37
C VAL A 179 -25.74 3.24 0.38
N GLU A 180 -25.43 2.40 -0.60
CA GLU A 180 -25.90 1.01 -0.67
C GLU A 180 -25.50 0.24 0.60
N LEU A 181 -24.23 0.30 0.99
CA LEU A 181 -23.72 -0.41 2.16
C LEU A 181 -24.37 0.04 3.47
N VAL A 182 -24.56 1.35 3.66
CA VAL A 182 -25.17 1.89 4.87
C VAL A 182 -26.65 1.53 4.94
N CYS A 183 -27.36 1.51 3.81
CA CYS A 183 -28.76 1.07 3.75
C CYS A 183 -28.93 -0.40 4.15
N ASP A 184 -27.95 -1.25 3.83
CA ASP A 184 -27.93 -2.68 4.13
C ASP A 184 -27.30 -3.01 5.51
N ASP A 185 -27.11 -1.99 6.37
CA ASP A 185 -26.52 -2.14 7.72
C ASP A 185 -25.12 -2.79 7.70
N HIS A 186 -24.31 -2.41 6.70
CA HIS A 186 -22.90 -2.74 6.60
C HIS A 186 -22.01 -1.61 7.12
N LYS A 187 -20.83 -1.97 7.63
CA LYS A 187 -19.83 -1.01 8.09
C LYS A 187 -18.60 -1.05 7.19
N ALA A 188 -18.15 0.13 6.79
CA ALA A 188 -17.09 0.29 5.80
C ALA A 188 -15.85 0.98 6.37
N LEU A 189 -14.68 0.42 6.09
CA LEU A 189 -13.40 1.12 6.21
C LEU A 189 -13.07 1.76 4.86
N VAL A 190 -12.77 3.05 4.84
CA VAL A 190 -12.36 3.78 3.64
C VAL A 190 -10.90 4.21 3.81
N PHE A 191 -10.04 3.70 2.96
CA PHE A 191 -8.61 3.96 3.00
C PHE A 191 -8.15 4.84 1.84
N SER A 192 -7.24 5.77 2.18
CA SER A 192 -6.48 6.56 1.22
C SER A 192 -5.05 6.81 1.74
N GLN A 193 -4.08 6.95 0.85
CA GLN A 193 -2.75 7.44 1.20
C GLN A 193 -2.69 8.95 1.41
N TRP A 194 -3.62 9.69 0.81
CA TRP A 194 -3.66 11.15 0.87
C TRP A 194 -4.70 11.57 1.89
N THR A 195 -4.25 12.19 2.98
CA THR A 195 -5.17 12.82 3.95
C THR A 195 -6.01 13.90 3.29
N SER A 196 -5.47 14.60 2.29
CA SER A 196 -6.22 15.58 1.49
C SER A 196 -7.36 14.96 0.69
N LEU A 197 -7.28 13.68 0.28
CA LEU A 197 -8.42 13.01 -0.33
C LEU A 197 -9.50 12.70 0.73
N LEU A 198 -9.09 12.32 1.94
CA LEU A 198 -10.03 12.14 3.06
C LEU A 198 -10.71 13.47 3.43
N ASP A 199 -9.99 14.60 3.35
CA ASP A 199 -10.57 15.95 3.53
C ASP A 199 -11.67 16.25 2.49
N LEU A 200 -11.60 15.68 1.28
CA LEU A 200 -12.63 15.80 0.24
C LEU A 200 -13.80 14.81 0.43
N VAL A 201 -13.55 13.66 1.08
CA VAL A 201 -14.58 12.66 1.41
C VAL A 201 -15.52 13.18 2.51
N GLU A 202 -14.99 13.89 3.50
CA GLU A 202 -15.77 14.34 4.66
C GLU A 202 -17.00 15.19 4.32
N PRO A 203 -16.91 16.26 3.48
CA PRO A 203 -18.08 17.06 3.10
C PRO A 203 -19.13 16.24 2.33
N ARG A 204 -18.69 15.26 1.54
CA ARG A 204 -19.56 14.37 0.77
C ARG A 204 -20.39 13.48 1.72
N LEU A 205 -19.76 12.87 2.72
CA LEU A 205 -20.46 12.09 3.75
C LEU A 205 -21.42 12.94 4.58
N GLN A 206 -21.02 14.17 4.94
CA GLN A 206 -21.89 15.11 5.65
C GLN A 206 -23.14 15.45 4.85
N LYS A 207 -22.98 15.72 3.54
CA LYS A 207 -24.10 16.01 2.63
C LYS A 207 -25.08 14.83 2.50
N LEU A 208 -24.55 13.61 2.51
CA LEU A 208 -25.35 12.37 2.49
C LEU A 208 -25.96 12.01 3.86
N GLY A 209 -25.60 12.74 4.93
CA GLY A 209 -26.04 12.42 6.29
C GLY A 209 -25.42 11.14 6.86
N ILE A 210 -24.34 10.64 6.26
CA ILE A 210 -23.66 9.42 6.70
C ILE A 210 -22.70 9.78 7.84
N GLN A 211 -22.92 9.17 9.01
CA GLN A 211 -22.01 9.34 10.14
C GLN A 211 -20.67 8.63 9.87
N TYR A 212 -19.58 9.27 10.28
CA TYR A 212 -18.25 8.69 10.13
C TYR A 212 -17.33 9.05 11.30
N VAL A 213 -16.24 8.30 11.39
CA VAL A 213 -15.06 8.68 12.18
C VAL A 213 -13.83 8.70 11.30
N ARG A 214 -12.81 9.45 11.72
CA ARG A 214 -11.53 9.55 11.01
C ARG A 214 -10.35 9.26 11.92
N LEU A 215 -9.38 8.53 11.39
CA LEU A 215 -8.08 8.29 12.02
C LEU A 215 -6.95 8.55 11.03
N ASP A 216 -6.15 9.55 11.36
CA ASP A 216 -4.94 9.91 10.63
C ASP A 216 -3.76 10.24 11.57
N GLY A 217 -2.68 10.81 11.02
CA GLY A 217 -1.49 11.16 11.78
C GLY A 217 -1.71 12.24 12.85
N SER A 218 -2.77 13.05 12.72
CA SER A 218 -3.11 14.14 13.64
C SER A 218 -4.00 13.70 14.81
N THR A 219 -4.61 12.51 14.70
CA THR A 219 -5.53 11.97 15.72
C THR A 219 -4.79 11.70 17.04
N ARG A 220 -5.18 12.45 18.09
CA ARG A 220 -4.60 12.35 19.44
C ARG A 220 -5.10 11.13 20.20
N ASP A 221 -6.43 10.96 20.29
CA ASP A 221 -7.05 9.84 20.99
C ASP A 221 -7.52 8.77 20.01
N ARG A 222 -6.59 7.90 19.60
CA ARG A 222 -6.89 6.78 18.71
C ARG A 222 -7.84 5.77 19.35
N GLY A 223 -7.74 5.57 20.66
CA GLY A 223 -8.51 4.56 21.39
C GLY A 223 -10.00 4.89 21.38
N ALA A 224 -10.36 6.13 21.68
CA ALA A 224 -11.75 6.59 21.66
C ALA A 224 -12.38 6.48 20.26
N VAL A 225 -11.65 6.86 19.20
CA VAL A 225 -12.14 6.79 17.82
C VAL A 225 -12.41 5.35 17.39
N ILE A 226 -11.50 4.42 17.73
CA ILE A 226 -11.67 2.99 17.43
C ILE A 226 -12.85 2.41 18.20
N ALA A 227 -12.96 2.74 19.49
CA ALA A 227 -14.06 2.27 20.33
C ALA A 227 -15.42 2.79 19.83
N ALA A 228 -15.49 4.05 19.39
CA ALA A 228 -16.69 4.63 18.81
C ALA A 228 -17.15 3.86 17.56
N PHE A 229 -16.23 3.53 16.64
CA PHE A 229 -16.55 2.75 15.44
C PHE A 229 -16.99 1.31 15.75
N GLN A 230 -16.28 0.65 16.65
CA GLN A 230 -16.50 -0.74 17.04
C GLN A 230 -17.82 -0.93 17.83
N SER A 231 -18.38 0.14 18.39
CA SER A 231 -19.71 0.09 19.02
C SER A 231 -20.78 -0.34 18.01
N PRO A 232 -21.76 -1.20 18.38
CA PRO A 232 -22.87 -1.56 17.51
C PRO A 232 -23.64 -0.33 16.99
N THR A 233 -23.85 0.67 17.84
CA THR A 233 -24.49 1.95 17.49
C THR A 233 -23.50 3.00 16.99
N GLY A 234 -22.26 2.58 16.72
CA GLY A 234 -21.21 3.43 16.19
C GLY A 234 -21.43 3.81 14.73
N PRO A 235 -20.72 4.83 14.24
CA PRO A 235 -20.85 5.29 12.86
C PRO A 235 -20.54 4.18 11.85
N PRO A 236 -21.23 4.14 10.70
CA PRO A 236 -21.04 3.09 9.72
C PRO A 236 -19.75 3.22 8.90
N VAL A 237 -19.15 4.41 8.82
CA VAL A 237 -17.95 4.66 8.01
C VAL A 237 -16.75 5.04 8.87
N PHE A 238 -15.58 4.44 8.58
CA PHE A 238 -14.30 4.80 9.19
C PHE A 238 -13.28 5.20 8.12
N LEU A 239 -12.96 6.49 8.07
CA LEU A 239 -11.90 7.06 7.23
C LEU A 239 -10.53 6.83 7.86
N LEU A 240 -9.63 6.20 7.12
CA LEU A 240 -8.31 5.78 7.60
C LEU A 240 -7.23 6.17 6.60
N SER A 241 -6.21 6.91 7.05
CA SER A 241 -5.01 7.05 6.22
C SER A 241 -4.19 5.75 6.27
N LEU A 242 -3.70 5.29 5.12
CA LEU A 242 -2.91 4.04 5.02
C LEU A 242 -1.68 4.05 5.94
N LYS A 243 -1.06 5.22 6.16
CA LYS A 243 0.08 5.38 7.08
C LYS A 243 -0.31 5.28 8.56
N ALA A 244 -1.46 5.83 8.96
CA ALA A 244 -1.90 5.77 10.35
C ALA A 244 -2.47 4.38 10.73
N GLY A 245 -2.98 3.63 9.75
CA GLY A 245 -3.42 2.23 9.89
C GLY A 245 -2.30 1.18 10.07
N GLY A 246 -1.03 1.59 10.01
CA GLY A 246 0.14 0.68 10.12
C GLY A 246 0.34 0.05 11.51
N THR A 247 -0.31 0.59 12.55
CA THR A 247 -0.28 0.02 13.92
C THR A 247 -1.41 -0.99 14.12
N GLY A 248 -1.25 -1.95 15.03
CA GLY A 248 -2.05 -3.19 15.16
C GLY A 248 -3.56 -3.08 15.43
N LEU A 249 -4.31 -2.23 14.74
CA LEU A 249 -5.73 -1.96 14.97
C LEU A 249 -6.60 -3.21 14.73
N ASN A 250 -7.59 -3.42 15.59
CA ASN A 250 -8.63 -4.43 15.39
C ASN A 250 -9.90 -3.67 15.00
N LEU A 251 -10.42 -3.90 13.79
CA LEU A 251 -11.56 -3.19 13.21
C LEU A 251 -12.61 -4.18 12.68
N THR A 252 -12.86 -5.24 13.44
CA THR A 252 -13.77 -6.36 13.11
C THR A 252 -15.23 -5.96 12.95
N ALA A 253 -15.66 -4.79 13.44
CA ALA A 253 -17.01 -4.29 13.16
C ALA A 253 -17.23 -3.98 11.67
N ALA A 254 -16.17 -3.75 10.89
CA ALA A 254 -16.28 -3.53 9.45
C ALA A 254 -16.25 -4.85 8.69
N ASP A 255 -17.13 -4.97 7.71
CA ASP A 255 -17.18 -6.06 6.76
C ASP A 255 -16.90 -5.60 5.32
N TYR A 256 -16.87 -4.29 5.07
CA TYR A 256 -16.40 -3.71 3.81
C TYR A 256 -15.12 -2.90 3.98
N VAL A 257 -14.21 -3.03 3.00
CA VAL A 257 -12.96 -2.27 2.93
C VAL A 257 -12.85 -1.64 1.56
N LEU A 258 -12.95 -0.32 1.47
CA LEU A 258 -12.80 0.46 0.25
C LEU A 258 -11.39 1.05 0.19
N LEU A 259 -10.65 0.73 -0.86
CA LEU A 259 -9.37 1.33 -1.19
C LEU A 259 -9.60 2.34 -2.31
N LEU A 260 -9.68 3.63 -1.97
CA LEU A 260 -9.77 4.73 -2.96
C LEU A 260 -8.48 4.80 -3.80
N ASP A 261 -7.41 4.53 -3.08
CA ASP A 261 -6.01 4.47 -3.40
C ASP A 261 -5.33 3.14 -3.78
N PRO A 262 -5.13 2.73 -5.04
CA PRO A 262 -4.30 1.55 -5.28
C PRO A 262 -2.86 1.84 -4.82
N TRP A 263 -2.35 1.02 -3.91
CA TRP A 263 -1.01 1.11 -3.36
C TRP A 263 -0.06 0.12 -4.04
N TRP A 264 1.15 0.59 -4.34
CA TRP A 264 2.14 -0.16 -5.13
C TRP A 264 2.63 -1.44 -4.48
N ASN A 265 2.61 -1.49 -3.15
CA ASN A 265 2.97 -2.63 -2.34
C ASN A 265 1.71 -3.41 -1.90
N PRO A 266 1.42 -4.58 -2.49
CA PRO A 266 0.26 -5.40 -2.10
C PRO A 266 0.25 -5.79 -0.63
N ALA A 267 1.41 -5.81 0.06
CA ALA A 267 1.46 -6.09 1.49
C ALA A 267 0.80 -5.00 2.35
N VAL A 268 0.87 -3.73 1.93
CA VAL A 268 0.24 -2.62 2.64
C VAL A 268 -1.28 -2.70 2.51
N GLU A 269 -1.79 -2.99 1.31
CA GLU A 269 -3.22 -3.19 1.10
C GLU A 269 -3.73 -4.41 1.86
N ARG A 270 -3.03 -5.56 1.76
CA ARG A 270 -3.37 -6.75 2.55
C ARG A 270 -3.37 -6.45 4.05
N GLN A 271 -2.44 -5.65 4.53
CA GLN A 271 -2.42 -5.23 5.94
C GLN A 271 -3.64 -4.38 6.31
N ALA A 272 -4.13 -3.53 5.41
CA ALA A 272 -5.33 -2.74 5.60
C ALA A 272 -6.58 -3.63 5.66
N THR A 273 -6.74 -4.54 4.69
CA THR A 273 -7.85 -5.52 4.67
C THR A 273 -7.80 -6.47 5.87
N ASP A 274 -6.60 -6.88 6.30
CA ASP A 274 -6.36 -7.72 7.48
C ASP A 274 -6.81 -7.07 8.80
N ARG A 275 -7.13 -5.76 8.82
CA ARG A 275 -7.70 -5.07 10.00
C ARG A 275 -9.15 -5.43 10.25
N ALA A 276 -9.93 -5.57 9.18
CA ALA A 276 -11.32 -6.02 9.20
C ALA A 276 -11.40 -7.55 9.22
N HIS A 277 -10.56 -8.21 8.41
CA HIS A 277 -10.47 -9.67 8.34
C HIS A 277 -9.59 -10.23 9.46
N ARG A 278 -10.03 -10.10 10.70
CA ARG A 278 -9.26 -10.50 11.90
C ARG A 278 -10.07 -11.43 12.80
N ILE A 279 -9.39 -12.08 13.74
CA ILE A 279 -10.01 -12.94 14.76
C ILE A 279 -11.07 -12.10 15.49
N GLY A 280 -12.31 -12.61 15.54
CA GLY A 280 -13.49 -11.90 16.04
C GLY A 280 -14.41 -11.35 14.95
N GLN A 281 -14.03 -11.47 13.67
CA GLN A 281 -14.92 -11.19 12.54
C GLN A 281 -15.94 -12.33 12.37
N THR A 282 -17.22 -11.97 12.26
CA THR A 282 -18.34 -12.90 12.10
C THR A 282 -19.00 -12.82 10.73
N ARG A 283 -18.77 -11.73 9.96
CA ARG A 283 -19.31 -11.53 8.61
C ARG A 283 -18.23 -11.76 7.54
N PRO A 284 -18.60 -12.23 6.33
CA PRO A 284 -17.70 -12.22 5.18
C PRO A 284 -17.17 -10.80 4.94
N VAL A 285 -15.89 -10.68 4.62
CA VAL A 285 -15.26 -9.38 4.37
C VAL A 285 -15.12 -9.16 2.86
N VAL A 286 -15.50 -7.98 2.38
CA VAL A 286 -15.36 -7.58 0.98
C VAL A 286 -14.37 -6.42 0.88
N SER A 287 -13.32 -6.61 0.09
CA SER A 287 -12.32 -5.59 -0.21
C SER A 287 -12.54 -5.06 -1.63
N LEU A 288 -12.91 -3.80 -1.76
CA LEU A 288 -13.17 -3.10 -3.01
C LEU A 288 -11.99 -2.17 -3.33
N ARG A 289 -11.31 -2.38 -4.45
CA ARG A 289 -10.25 -1.48 -4.95
C ARG A 289 -10.81 -0.61 -6.07
N LEU A 290 -10.88 0.70 -5.86
CA LEU A 290 -11.36 1.66 -6.86
C LEU A 290 -10.22 2.03 -7.81
N ILE A 291 -10.43 1.77 -9.10
CA ILE A 291 -9.44 1.99 -10.16
C ILE A 291 -10.07 2.87 -11.25
N ALA A 292 -9.40 3.96 -11.60
CA ALA A 292 -9.86 4.80 -12.70
C ALA A 292 -9.53 4.16 -14.06
N GLU A 293 -10.53 4.04 -14.93
CA GLU A 293 -10.38 3.40 -16.24
C GLU A 293 -9.51 4.20 -17.20
N HIS A 294 -8.80 3.50 -18.09
CA HIS A 294 -7.92 4.05 -19.10
C HIS A 294 -6.84 4.98 -18.51
N THR A 295 -6.34 4.63 -17.33
CA THR A 295 -5.34 5.42 -16.61
C THR A 295 -4.10 4.62 -16.26
N VAL A 296 -3.14 5.34 -15.66
CA VAL A 296 -1.95 4.74 -15.08
C VAL A 296 -2.30 3.67 -14.05
N GLU A 297 -3.41 3.80 -13.32
CA GLU A 297 -3.78 2.84 -12.28
C GLU A 297 -4.06 1.43 -12.82
N GLU A 298 -4.72 1.30 -13.97
CA GLU A 298 -4.93 0.00 -14.62
C GLU A 298 -3.61 -0.61 -15.08
N ARG A 299 -2.73 0.20 -15.71
CA ARG A 299 -1.40 -0.26 -16.13
C ARG A 299 -0.55 -0.75 -14.96
N ILE A 300 -0.63 -0.05 -13.84
CA ILE A 300 0.07 -0.45 -12.62
C ILE A 300 -0.45 -1.80 -12.12
N LEU A 301 -1.78 -1.98 -12.11
CA LEU A 301 -2.41 -3.23 -11.70
C LEU A 301 -2.00 -4.40 -12.61
N GLU A 302 -1.94 -4.18 -13.93
CA GLU A 302 -1.45 -5.15 -14.92
C GLU A 302 0.00 -5.55 -14.64
N LEU A 303 0.89 -4.57 -14.42
CA LEU A 303 2.30 -4.82 -14.10
C LEU A 303 2.47 -5.57 -12.78
N GLN A 304 1.68 -5.23 -11.75
CA GLN A 304 1.68 -5.95 -10.48
C GLN A 304 1.24 -7.41 -10.65
N ALA A 305 0.23 -7.66 -11.47
CA ALA A 305 -0.24 -9.01 -11.76
C ALA A 305 0.81 -9.82 -12.54
N ALA A 306 1.43 -9.23 -13.56
CA ALA A 306 2.49 -9.85 -14.35
C ALA A 306 3.73 -10.17 -13.52
N LYS A 307 4.06 -9.32 -12.55
CA LYS A 307 5.24 -9.47 -11.69
C LYS A 307 4.93 -10.07 -10.31
N ARG A 308 3.80 -10.75 -10.10
CA ARG A 308 3.41 -11.30 -8.77
C ARG A 308 4.52 -12.10 -8.07
N GLU A 309 5.38 -12.81 -8.81
CA GLU A 309 6.53 -13.55 -8.24
C GLU A 309 7.78 -12.69 -7.93
N LEU A 310 7.98 -11.58 -8.65
CA LEU A 310 9.09 -10.63 -8.45
C LEU A 310 8.72 -9.49 -7.49
N ALA A 311 7.43 -9.14 -7.42
CA ALA A 311 6.85 -8.06 -6.63
C ALA A 311 7.00 -8.31 -5.11
N ASP A 312 6.92 -9.58 -4.68
CA ASP A 312 7.17 -9.97 -3.29
C ASP A 312 8.64 -9.79 -2.85
N ALA A 313 9.57 -9.58 -3.79
CA ALA A 313 11.00 -9.43 -3.52
C ALA A 313 11.54 -8.00 -3.68
N ALA A 314 10.82 -7.09 -4.35
CA ALA A 314 11.38 -5.81 -4.82
C ALA A 314 10.66 -4.53 -4.31
N LEU A 315 9.50 -4.64 -3.65
CA LEU A 315 8.59 -3.50 -3.50
C LEU A 315 8.45 -3.03 -2.06
N GLY A 316 9.32 -2.09 -1.66
CA GLY A 316 9.22 -1.44 -0.34
C GLY A 316 8.88 0.01 -0.27
N GLU A 317 9.08 0.73 -1.36
CA GLU A 317 8.77 2.14 -1.47
C GLU A 317 8.31 2.39 -2.91
N GLU A 318 7.60 3.50 -3.14
CA GLU A 318 7.19 3.93 -4.49
C GLU A 318 8.38 3.94 -5.46
N GLY A 319 9.58 4.28 -4.97
CA GLY A 319 10.83 4.24 -5.73
C GLY A 319 11.42 2.85 -6.00
N GLY A 320 11.05 1.82 -5.26
CA GLY A 320 11.51 0.43 -5.47
C GLY A 320 10.83 -0.21 -6.67
N PHE A 321 9.52 0.01 -6.81
CA PHE A 321 8.74 -0.41 -7.98
C PHE A 321 9.32 0.18 -9.26
N VAL A 322 9.49 1.51 -9.29
CA VAL A 322 10.00 2.23 -10.46
C VAL A 322 11.41 1.78 -10.84
N LYS A 323 12.28 1.47 -9.87
CA LYS A 323 13.63 0.95 -10.15
C LYS A 323 13.65 -0.48 -10.70
N ALA A 324 12.61 -1.26 -10.44
CA ALA A 324 12.47 -2.64 -10.92
C ALA A 324 11.82 -2.73 -12.32
N LEU A 325 11.36 -1.60 -12.87
CA LEU A 325 10.79 -1.54 -14.22
C LEU A 325 11.88 -1.35 -15.28
N THR A 326 11.68 -1.98 -16.44
CA THR A 326 12.50 -1.74 -17.63
C THR A 326 12.17 -0.38 -18.25
N GLY A 327 13.04 0.11 -19.14
CA GLY A 327 12.78 1.36 -19.86
C GLY A 327 11.50 1.34 -20.70
N ASP A 328 11.14 0.17 -21.26
CA ASP A 328 9.92 0.00 -22.05
C ASP A 328 8.68 -0.06 -21.15
N GLU A 329 8.74 -0.77 -20.02
CA GLU A 329 7.65 -0.78 -19.04
C GLU A 329 7.39 0.63 -18.50
N LEU A 330 8.45 1.41 -18.23
CA LEU A 330 8.32 2.80 -17.81
C LEU A 330 7.68 3.67 -18.88
N ARG A 331 8.04 3.50 -20.16
CA ARG A 331 7.41 4.22 -21.26
C ARG A 331 5.92 3.88 -21.39
N SER A 332 5.56 2.60 -21.24
CA SER A 332 4.17 2.14 -21.36
C SER A 332 3.22 2.78 -20.33
N LEU A 333 3.72 3.19 -19.16
CA LEU A 333 2.92 3.89 -18.14
C LEU A 333 2.39 5.25 -18.61
N PHE A 334 2.99 5.83 -19.65
CA PHE A 334 2.63 7.14 -20.20
C PHE A 334 2.00 7.05 -21.61
N GLU A 335 1.72 5.84 -22.08
CA GLU A 335 1.01 5.61 -23.33
C GLU A 335 -0.51 5.70 -23.12
N SER A 336 -1.23 6.08 -24.18
CA SER A 336 -2.70 5.99 -24.16
C SER A 336 -3.07 4.52 -23.99
N ALA A 337 -4.02 4.25 -23.09
CA ALA A 337 -4.51 2.91 -22.82
C ALA A 337 -5.11 2.27 -24.07
#